data_AF-A0A3D0WCS7-F1
#
_entry.id   AF-A0A3D0WCS7-F1
#
_cell.length_a   1.000
_cell.length_b   1.000
_cell.length_c   1.000
_cell.angle_alpha   90.00
_cell.angle_beta   90.00
_cell.angle_gamma   90.00
#
_symmetry.space_group_name_H-M   'P 1'
#
loop_
_entity.id
_entity.type
_entity.pdbx_description
1 polymer ?
#
loop_
_entity_poly.entity_id
_entity_poly.type
_entity_poly.pdbx_seq_one_letter_code
_entity_poly.pdbx_strand_id
1 'polypeptide(L)' 'MSDDAATFRGRADQARADAAASNLQNVRDRCERSAVTWEAMADRAERIAHERAVRAAPREA' A
#
# COMPACT_ATOMS: atom_id res chain seq x y z
N MET A 1 5.83 5.66 14.82
CA MET A 1 4.82 5.42 13.77
C MET A 1 5.47 4.56 12.70
N SER A 2 5.65 3.27 13.03
CA SER A 2 5.74 2.19 12.05
C SER A 2 4.30 1.70 11.93
N ASP A 3 3.65 1.52 10.79
CA ASP A 3 4.16 0.94 9.56
C ASP A 3 3.17 1.34 8.44
N ASP A 4 3.36 2.53 7.84
CA ASP A 4 2.43 3.08 6.86
C ASP A 4 2.28 2.13 5.66
N ALA A 5 3.39 1.51 5.25
CA ALA A 5 3.43 0.53 4.17
C ALA A 5 2.56 -0.71 4.46
N ALA A 6 2.77 -1.38 5.59
CA ALA A 6 1.99 -2.56 5.95
C ALA A 6 0.49 -2.26 6.11
N THR A 7 0.17 -1.07 6.64
CA THR A 7 -1.24 -0.62 6.74
C THR A 7 -1.87 -0.44 5.36
N PHE A 8 -1.15 0.19 4.43
CA PHE A 8 -1.63 0.35 3.05
C PHE A 8 -1.76 -0.99 2.32
N ARG A 9 -0.82 -1.94 2.52
CA ARG A 9 -0.93 -3.31 1.99
C ARG A 9 -2.20 -4.01 2.49
N GLY A 10 -2.44 -3.99 3.80
CA GLY A 10 -3.64 -4.60 4.37
C GLY A 10 -4.94 -3.99 3.83
N ARG A 11 -4.96 -2.68 3.57
CA ARG A 11 -6.12 -2.02 2.93
C ARG A 11 -6.30 -2.39 1.47
N ALA A 12 -5.21 -2.57 0.73
CA ALA A 12 -5.27 -3.05 -0.64
C ALA A 12 -5.86 -4.47 -0.71
N ASP A 13 -5.42 -5.35 0.18
CA ASP A 13 -5.91 -6.73 0.25
C ASP A 13 -7.38 -6.79 0.68
N GLN A 14 -7.79 -5.98 1.65
CA GLN A 14 -9.21 -5.87 2.03
C GLN A 14 -10.06 -5.40 0.84
N ALA A 15 -9.62 -4.37 0.12
CA ALA A 15 -10.35 -3.87 -1.05
C ALA A 15 -10.48 -4.94 -2.16
N ARG A 16 -9.45 -5.78 -2.35
CA ARG A 16 -9.54 -6.93 -3.28
C ARG A 16 -10.51 -8.00 -2.80
N ALA A 17 -10.50 -8.31 -1.50
CA ALA A 17 -11.44 -9.25 -0.92
C ALA A 17 -12.90 -8.75 -1.08
N ASP A 18 -13.12 -7.45 -0.88
CA ASP A 18 -14.42 -6.80 -1.07
C ASP A 18 -14.85 -6.83 -2.54
N ALA A 19 -13.93 -6.63 -3.48
CA ALA A 19 -14.19 -6.80 -4.91
C ALA A 19 -14.58 -8.25 -5.24
N ALA A 20 -13.84 -9.23 -4.73
CA ALA A 20 -14.12 -10.64 -4.96
C ALA A 20 -15.48 -11.08 -4.36
N ALA A 21 -15.87 -10.50 -3.23
CA ALA A 21 -17.15 -10.77 -2.58
C ALA A 21 -18.35 -10.06 -3.23
N SER A 22 -18.11 -9.04 -4.06
CA SER A 22 -19.18 -8.25 -4.68
C SER A 22 -19.70 -8.90 -5.97
N ASN A 23 -21.03 -9.04 -6.05
CA ASN A 23 -21.74 -9.44 -7.26
C ASN A 23 -22.07 -8.28 -8.20
N LEU A 24 -21.86 -7.03 -7.77
CA LEU A 24 -22.13 -5.83 -8.56
C LEU A 24 -20.84 -5.32 -9.20
N GLN A 25 -20.85 -5.21 -10.54
CA GLN A 25 -19.66 -4.80 -11.31
C GLN A 25 -19.15 -3.41 -10.91
N ASN A 26 -20.05 -2.43 -10.74
CA ASN A 26 -19.67 -1.07 -10.35
C ASN A 26 -18.98 -0.99 -8.99
N VAL A 27 -19.36 -1.87 -8.05
CA VAL A 27 -18.72 -2.00 -6.74
C VAL A 27 -17.36 -2.68 -6.89
N ARG A 28 -17.25 -3.73 -7.70
CA ARG A 28 -15.97 -4.38 -8.01
C ARG A 28 -14.96 -3.38 -8.58
N ASP A 29 -15.35 -2.65 -9.63
CA ASP A 29 -14.48 -1.66 -10.28
C ASP A 29 -14.04 -0.55 -9.32
N ARG A 30 -14.90 -0.17 -8.37
CA ARG A 30 -14.54 0.81 -7.33
C ARG A 30 -13.54 0.21 -6.35
N CYS A 31 -13.79 -1.00 -5.85
CA CYS A 31 -12.92 -1.68 -4.90
C CYS A 31 -11.54 -1.98 -5.51
N GLU A 32 -11.48 -2.41 -6.77
CA GLU A 32 -10.23 -2.63 -7.52
C GLU A 32 -9.42 -1.33 -7.67
N ARG A 33 -10.07 -0.21 -8.03
CA ARG A 33 -9.41 1.11 -8.08
C ARG A 33 -8.89 1.56 -6.71
N SER A 34 -9.65 1.29 -5.64
CA SER A 34 -9.18 1.52 -4.28
C SER A 34 -7.98 0.67 -3.93
N ALA A 35 -7.98 -0.62 -4.29
CA ALA A 35 -6.83 -1.51 -4.08
C ALA A 35 -5.57 -0.97 -4.75
N VAL A 36 -5.66 -0.60 -6.04
CA VAL A 36 -4.54 0.01 -6.78
C VAL A 36 -4.02 1.28 -6.10
N THR A 37 -4.92 2.12 -5.60
CA THR A 37 -4.53 3.36 -4.90
C THR A 37 -3.77 3.05 -3.60
N TRP A 38 -4.25 2.08 -2.84
CA TRP A 38 -3.59 1.67 -1.60
C TRP A 38 -2.22 1.03 -1.87
N GLU A 39 -2.09 0.23 -2.91
CA GLU A 39 -0.78 -0.34 -3.29
C GLU A 39 0.23 0.73 -3.68
N ALA A 40 -0.17 1.71 -4.50
CA ALA A 40 0.71 2.81 -4.87
C ALA A 40 1.19 3.60 -3.63
N MET A 41 0.35 3.73 -2.61
CA MET A 41 0.73 4.33 -1.33
C MET A 41 1.70 3.45 -0.55
N ALA A 42 1.48 2.13 -0.53
CA ALA A 42 2.37 1.16 0.09
C ALA A 42 3.78 1.22 -0.53
N ASP A 43 3.86 1.12 -1.86
CA ASP A 43 5.13 1.19 -2.60
C ASP A 43 5.87 2.50 -2.33
N ARG A 44 5.13 3.63 -2.28
CA ARG A 44 5.71 4.93 -1.94
C ARG A 44 6.24 4.97 -0.51
N ALA A 45 5.50 4.41 0.45
CA ALA A 45 5.90 4.35 1.85
C ALA A 45 7.15 3.47 2.04
N GLU A 46 7.20 2.32 1.38
CA GLU A 46 8.37 1.41 1.36
C GLU A 46 9.60 2.12 0.80
N ARG A 47 9.47 2.83 -0.32
CA ARG A 47 10.57 3.60 -0.90
C ARG A 47 11.10 4.67 0.06
N ILE A 48 10.21 5.44 0.68
CA ILE A 48 10.61 6.48 1.64
C ILE A 48 11.30 5.86 2.86
N ALA A 49 10.78 4.74 3.38
CA ALA A 49 11.39 4.03 4.49
C ALA A 49 12.79 3.53 4.13
N HIS A 50 12.96 2.97 2.92
CA HIS A 50 14.26 2.54 2.41
C HIS A 50 15.25 3.72 2.28
N GLU A 51 14.84 4.82 1.65
CA GLU A 51 15.68 6.02 1.51
C GLU A 51 16.12 6.59 2.87
N ARG A 52 15.22 6.56 3.87
CA ARG A 52 15.55 6.97 5.24
C ARG A 52 16.57 6.03 5.88
N ALA A 53 16.40 4.72 5.73
CA ALA A 53 17.34 3.73 6.26
C ALA A 53 18.74 3.90 5.63
N VAL A 54 18.81 4.10 4.31
CA VAL A 54 20.06 4.35 3.59
C VAL A 54 20.73 5.64 4.06
N ARG A 55 19.96 6.73 4.27
CA ARG A 55 20.50 8.01 4.78
C ARG A 55 20.92 7.94 6.25
N ALA A 56 20.28 7.10 7.05
CA ALA A 56 20.60 6.91 8.46
C ALA A 56 21.81 5.99 8.68
N ALA A 57 22.21 5.23 7.67
CA ALA A 57 23.48 4.51 7.69
C ALA A 57 24.61 5.56 7.71
N PRO A 58 25.51 5.56 8.72
CA PRO A 58 26.62 6.49 8.77
C PRO A 58 27.47 6.27 7.52
N ARG A 59 27.66 7.34 6.76
CA ARG A 59 28.67 7.36 5.71
C ARG A 59 30.01 7.35 6.43
N GLU A 60 30.67 6.19 6.48
CA GLU A 60 32.07 6.09 6.93
C GLU A 60 32.88 7.15 6.16
N ALA A 61 33.59 7.98 6.93
CA ALA A 61 34.36 9.13 6.48
C ALA A 61 35.83 8.77 6.28
#